data_AF-A0A1W1C4S6-F1
#
_entry.id   AF-A0A1W1C4S6-F1
#
_cell.length_a   1.000
_cell.length_b   1.000
_cell.length_c   1.000
_cell.angle_alpha   90.00
_cell.angle_beta   90.00
_cell.angle_gamma   90.00
#
_symmetry.space_group_name_H-M   'P 1'
#
loop_
_entity.id
_entity.type
_entity.pdbx_description
1 polymer ?
#
loop_
_entity_poly.entity_id
_entity_poly.type
_entity_poly.pdbx_seq_one_letter_code
_entity_poly.pdbx_strand_id
1 'polypeptide(L)' 'MYKESLIYTAKNDGIKEGMERGIEKGIEKGKIEIAKKLLAQNIDLDIIVISTGLTIEEIENLRD' A
#
# COMPACT_ATOMS: atom_id res chain seq x y z
N MET A 1 -17.31 33.01 -11.85
CA MET A 1 -18.33 32.08 -11.31
C MET A 1 -18.20 30.64 -11.83
N TYR A 2 -18.70 30.25 -13.01
CA TYR A 2 -18.68 28.82 -13.44
C TYR A 2 -17.27 28.24 -13.60
N LYS A 3 -16.36 28.97 -14.24
CA LYS A 3 -14.96 28.54 -14.46
C LYS A 3 -14.17 28.39 -13.15
N GLU A 4 -14.41 29.26 -12.17
CA GLU A 4 -13.78 29.17 -10.84
C GLU A 4 -14.30 27.97 -10.05
N SER A 5 -15.60 27.67 -10.15
CA SER A 5 -16.20 26.49 -9.52
C SER A 5 -15.65 25.19 -10.09
N LEU A 6 -15.45 25.09 -11.41
CA LEU A 6 -14.85 23.91 -12.04
C LEU A 6 -13.40 23.68 -11.59
N ILE A 7 -12.60 24.76 -11.52
CA ILE A 7 -11.21 24.67 -11.06
C ILE A 7 -11.14 24.26 -9.59
N TYR A 8 -12.05 24.78 -8.75
CA TYR A 8 -12.15 24.39 -7.34
C TYR A 8 -12.47 22.90 -7.19
N THR A 9 -13.45 22.39 -7.92
CA THR A 9 -13.81 20.96 -7.91
C THR A 9 -12.64 20.09 -8.39
N ALA A 10 -12.04 20.41 -9.54
CA ALA A 10 -10.91 19.66 -10.07
C ALA A 10 -9.70 19.61 -9.11
N LYS A 11 -9.42 20.73 -8.40
CA LYS A 11 -8.37 20.77 -7.37
C LYS A 11 -8.70 19.85 -6.20
N ASN A 12 -9.94 19.89 -5.71
CA ASN A 12 -10.35 19.04 -4.59
C ASN A 12 -10.32 17.55 -4.96
N ASP A 13 -10.81 17.21 -6.16
CA ASP A 13 -10.79 15.83 -6.66
C ASP A 13 -9.35 15.33 -6.80
N GLY A 14 -8.45 16.14 -7.36
CA GLY A 14 -7.03 15.81 -7.47
C GLY A 14 -6.34 15.59 -6.11
N ILE A 15 -6.67 16.41 -5.11
CA ILE A 15 -6.15 16.23 -3.73
C ILE A 15 -6.69 14.94 -3.13
N LYS A 16 -7.99 14.67 -3.28
CA LYS A 16 -8.64 13.47 -2.75
C LYS A 16 -8.06 12.20 -3.37
N GLU A 17 -7.97 12.14 -4.70
CA GLU A 17 -7.36 11.02 -5.42
C GLU A 17 -5.88 10.84 -5.03
N GLY A 18 -5.13 11.94 -4.91
CA GLY A 18 -3.73 11.90 -4.51
C GLY A 18 -3.54 11.33 -3.11
N MET A 19 -4.40 11.72 -2.16
CA MET A 19 -4.39 11.21 -0.80
C MET A 19 -4.76 9.73 -0.74
N GLU A 20 -5.83 9.32 -1.44
CA GLU A 20 -6.28 7.93 -1.50
C GLU A 20 -5.19 7.01 -2.06
N ARG A 21 -4.63 7.36 -3.23
CA ARG A 21 -3.51 6.62 -3.84
C ARG A 21 -2.26 6.62 -2.95
N GLY A 22 -2.01 7.70 -2.22
CA GLY A 22 -0.89 7.80 -1.29
C GLY A 22 -1.02 6.84 -0.11
N ILE A 23 -2.21 6.76 0.48
CA ILE A 23 -2.53 5.85 1.59
C ILE A 23 -2.43 4.40 1.13
N GLU A 24 -3.05 4.06 -0.01
CA GLU A 24 -3.03 2.70 -0.56
C GLU A 24 -1.59 2.21 -0.80
N LYS A 25 -0.78 3.02 -1.50
CA LYS A 25 0.65 2.72 -1.73
C LYS A 25 1.45 2.62 -0.44
N GLY A 26 1.12 3.45 0.56
CA GLY A 26 1.78 3.40 1.86
C GLY A 26 1.49 2.10 2.61
N ILE A 27 0.24 1.66 2.60
CA ILE A 27 -0.19 0.39 3.21
C ILE A 27 0.48 -0.79 2.52
N GLU A 28 0.47 -0.83 1.19
CA GLU A 28 1.10 -1.90 0.41
C GLU A 28 2.61 -2.00 0.69
N LYS A 29 3.33 -0.87 0.64
CA LYS A 29 4.76 -0.82 0.99
C LYS A 29 5.02 -1.27 2.43
N GLY A 30 4.18 -0.85 3.38
CA GLY A 30 4.28 -1.25 4.77
C GLY A 30 4.16 -2.77 4.96
N LYS A 31 3.19 -3.40 4.28
CA LYS A 31 3.03 -4.87 4.30
C LYS A 31 4.28 -5.57 3.78
N ILE A 32 4.81 -5.12 2.65
CA ILE A 32 6.02 -5.70 2.03
C ILE A 32 7.23 -5.54 2.95
N GLU A 33 7.45 -4.37 3.55
CA GLU A 33 8.56 -4.14 4.48
C GLU A 33 8.49 -5.04 5.71
N ILE A 34 7.29 -5.23 6.27
CA ILE A 34 7.07 -6.13 7.40
C ILE A 34 7.37 -7.57 6.98
N ALA A 35 6.84 -8.03 5.85
CA ALA A 35 7.09 -9.37 5.33
C ALA A 35 8.59 -9.65 5.15
N LYS A 36 9.33 -8.72 4.53
CA LYS A 36 10.79 -8.83 4.36
C LYS A 36 11.53 -8.95 5.69
N LYS A 37 11.17 -8.14 6.69
CA LYS A 37 11.79 -8.20 8.02
C LYS A 37 11.51 -9.52 8.73
N LEU A 38 10.29 -10.04 8.63
CA LEU A 38 9.90 -11.32 9.24
C LEU A 38 10.61 -12.50 8.55
N LEU A 39 10.70 -12.48 7.21
CA LEU A 39 11.46 -13.46 6.44
C LEU A 39 12.94 -13.48 6.85
N ALA A 40 13.56 -12.31 6.99
CA ALA A 40 14.96 -12.19 7.45
C ALA A 40 15.18 -12.73 8.87
N GLN A 41 14.12 -12.80 9.68
CA GLN A 41 14.15 -13.37 11.03
C GLN A 41 13.81 -14.88 11.05
N ASN A 42 13.69 -15.52 9.87
CA ASN A 42 13.28 -16.93 9.72
C ASN A 42 11.95 -17.26 10.41
N ILE A 43 11.02 -16.29 10.43
CA ILE A 43 9.65 -16.51 10.89
C ILE A 43 8.92 -17.42 9.90
N ASP A 44 8.04 -18.28 10.42
CA ASP A 44 7.24 -19.21 9.63
C ASP A 44 6.34 -18.47 8.62
N LEU A 45 6.23 -19.02 7.41
CA LEU A 45 5.55 -18.38 6.30
C LEU A 45 4.05 -18.18 6.57
N ASP A 46 3.40 -19.12 7.27
CA ASP A 46 1.98 -19.00 7.63
C ASP A 46 1.75 -17.80 8.57
N ILE A 47 2.68 -17.55 9.49
CA ILE A 47 2.61 -16.41 10.40
C ILE A 47 2.76 -15.09 9.62
N ILE A 48 3.63 -15.06 8.60
CA ILE A 48 3.85 -13.88 7.77
C ILE A 48 2.60 -13.57 6.94
N VAL A 49 1.97 -14.58 6.34
CA VAL A 49 0.70 -14.47 5.61
C VAL A 49 -0.38 -13.86 6.51
N ILE A 50 -0.57 -14.41 7.71
CA ILE A 50 -1.58 -13.93 8.66
C ILE A 50 -1.28 -12.50 9.12
N SER A 51 -0.01 -12.17 9.37
CA SER A 51 0.39 -10.88 9.94
C SER A 51 0.34 -9.74 8.93
N THR A 52 0.62 -10.01 7.65
CA THR A 52 0.73 -8.99 6.60
C THR A 52 -0.48 -8.95 5.67
N GLY A 53 -1.26 -10.04 5.63
CA GLY A 53 -2.35 -10.22 4.68
C GLY A 53 -1.87 -10.34 3.23
N LEU A 54 -0.59 -10.67 3.02
CA LEU A 54 -0.04 -11.04 1.72
C LEU A 54 -0.22 -12.54 1.49
N THR A 55 -0.34 -12.92 0.24
CA THR A 55 -0.38 -14.31 -0.21
C THR A 55 1.00 -14.95 -0.13
N ILE A 56 1.03 -16.29 -0.14
CA ILE A 56 2.28 -17.06 -0.19
C ILE A 56 3.10 -16.65 -1.43
N GLU A 57 2.45 -16.52 -2.59
CA GLU A 57 3.11 -16.14 -3.85
C GLU A 57 3.76 -14.76 -3.76
N GLU A 58 3.05 -13.77 -3.20
CA GLU A 58 3.60 -12.43 -2.97
C GLU A 58 4.82 -12.48 -2.05
N ILE A 59 4.78 -13.29 -0.98
CA ILE A 59 5.89 -13.42 -0.02
C ILE A 59 7.10 -14.15 -0.64
N GLU A 60 6.88 -15.21 -1.42
CA GLU A 60 7.96 -15.92 -2.12
C GLU A 60 8.67 -15.00 -3.14
N ASN A 61 7.92 -14.15 -3.84
CA ASN A 61 8.49 -13.12 -4.74
C ASN A 61 9.35 -12.06 -4.00
N LEU A 62 9.30 -11.98 -2.66
CA LEU A 62 10.15 -11.09 -1.87
C LEU A 62 11.50 -11.73 -1.48
N ARG A 63 11.71 -13.02 -1.77
CA ARG A 63 12.95 -13.75 -1.46
C ARG A 63 14.03 -13.62 -2.55
N ASP A 64 13.68 -13.10 -3.72
CA ASP A 64 14.60 -12.74 -4.80
C ASP A 64 15.32 -11.41 -4.55
#